data_AF-A0A8H7ZPZ4-F1
#
_entry.id   AF-A0A8H7ZPZ4-F1
#
_cell.length_a   1.000
_cell.length_b   1.000
_cell.length_c   1.000
_cell.angle_alpha   90.00
_cell.angle_beta   90.00
_cell.angle_gamma   90.00
#
_symmetry.space_group_name_H-M   'P 1'
#
loop_
_entity.id
_entity.type
_entity.pdbx_description
1 polymer ?
#
loop_
_entity_poly.entity_id
_entity_poly.type
_entity_poly.pdbx_seq_one_letter_code
_entity_poly.pdbx_strand_id
1 'polypeptide(L)'
;FEGDNYSAAWREEAAKRGLLNINNCPDAFAQLMNPVNFDMLTSPRFQLFSRKELLSRHHILLEKYVKDLLIEANMLKTMLKSQIVPAAFEYRRSVAEGAANLIACGGGAEPEVAALKRITPILAEVQKGVEYLEAVIVEVNESKDNVEKHACAANALIVPAMEAVREHVDLLETLVGDSYWPFPRYQELLFQI
;
A
#
# COMPACT_ATOMS: atom_id res chain seq x y z
N PHE A 1 17.76 -27.23 -2.03
CA PHE A 1 18.46 -26.31 -2.94
C PHE A 1 19.49 -25.59 -2.09
N GLU A 2 20.74 -25.53 -2.54
CA GLU A 2 21.87 -24.98 -1.75
C GLU A 2 22.41 -23.65 -2.34
N GLY A 3 21.68 -23.06 -3.28
CA GLY A 3 22.02 -21.78 -3.91
C GLY A 3 21.29 -20.59 -3.28
N ASP A 4 21.39 -19.43 -3.95
CA ASP A 4 20.69 -18.21 -3.55
C ASP A 4 19.17 -18.30 -3.80
N ASN A 5 18.42 -18.41 -2.70
CA ASN A 5 16.96 -18.53 -2.70
C ASN A 5 16.22 -17.25 -3.14
N TYR A 6 16.90 -16.11 -3.23
CA TYR A 6 16.29 -14.83 -3.67
C TYR A 6 16.53 -14.54 -5.16
N SER A 7 17.43 -15.29 -5.79
CA SER A 7 17.80 -15.08 -7.19
C SER A 7 16.63 -15.32 -8.15
N ALA A 8 16.57 -14.53 -9.24
CA ALA A 8 15.61 -14.75 -10.31
C ALA A 8 15.79 -16.13 -10.96
N ALA A 9 17.04 -16.61 -11.05
CA ALA A 9 17.39 -17.94 -11.53
C ALA A 9 16.71 -19.05 -10.71
N TRP A 10 16.66 -18.91 -9.38
CA TRP A 10 15.95 -19.87 -8.53
C TRP A 10 14.44 -19.82 -8.74
N ARG A 11 13.84 -18.64 -8.94
CA ARG A 11 12.39 -18.55 -9.22
C ARG A 11 12.01 -19.31 -10.49
N GLU A 12 12.81 -19.17 -11.56
CA GLU A 12 12.60 -19.93 -12.80
C GLU A 12 12.84 -21.42 -12.63
N GLU A 13 13.87 -21.81 -11.90
CA GLU A 13 14.19 -23.20 -11.63
C GLU A 13 13.13 -23.88 -10.74
N ALA A 14 12.64 -23.18 -9.72
CA ALA A 14 11.55 -23.63 -8.86
C ALA A 14 10.26 -23.84 -9.67
N ALA A 15 9.92 -22.90 -10.57
CA ALA A 15 8.79 -23.05 -11.48
C ALA A 15 8.93 -24.28 -12.40
N LYS A 16 10.13 -24.53 -12.95
CA LYS A 16 10.41 -25.76 -13.75
C LYS A 16 10.24 -27.04 -12.92
N ARG A 17 10.53 -26.99 -11.62
CA ARG A 17 10.36 -28.11 -10.69
C ARG A 17 8.90 -28.27 -10.20
N GLY A 18 7.98 -27.40 -10.63
CA GLY A 18 6.59 -27.42 -10.20
C GLY A 18 6.37 -26.91 -8.78
N LEU A 19 7.36 -26.21 -8.20
CA LEU A 19 7.22 -25.58 -6.89
C LEU A 19 6.36 -24.32 -7.03
N LEU A 20 5.29 -24.25 -6.25
CA LEU A 20 4.38 -23.11 -6.24
C LEU A 20 5.09 -21.86 -5.69
N ASN A 21 4.98 -20.75 -6.41
CA ASN A 21 5.41 -19.42 -5.97
C ASN A 21 4.20 -18.48 -5.99
N ILE A 22 3.51 -18.39 -4.84
CA ILE A 22 2.28 -17.62 -4.69
C ILE A 22 2.62 -16.35 -3.90
N ASN A 23 2.46 -15.20 -4.54
CA ASN A 23 2.84 -13.90 -3.95
C ASN A 23 1.66 -13.14 -3.33
N ASN A 24 0.44 -13.67 -3.44
CA ASN A 24 -0.77 -13.04 -2.91
C ASN A 24 -1.36 -13.89 -1.76
N CYS A 25 -1.95 -13.21 -0.78
CA CYS A 25 -2.53 -13.89 0.37
C CYS A 25 -3.78 -14.71 0.02
N PRO A 26 -4.73 -14.22 -0.81
CA PRO A 26 -5.94 -14.98 -1.14
C PRO A 26 -5.64 -16.33 -1.81
N ASP A 27 -4.76 -16.38 -2.82
CA ASP A 27 -4.48 -17.66 -3.50
C ASP A 27 -3.62 -18.58 -2.62
N ALA A 28 -2.81 -18.02 -1.71
CA ALA A 28 -2.09 -18.81 -0.73
C ALA A 28 -3.06 -19.47 0.27
N PHE A 29 -4.08 -18.75 0.74
CA PHE A 29 -5.12 -19.33 1.60
C PHE A 29 -5.95 -20.37 0.86
N ALA A 30 -6.23 -20.17 -0.43
CA ALA A 30 -6.92 -21.15 -1.28
C ALA A 30 -6.20 -22.52 -1.34
N GLN A 31 -4.87 -22.57 -1.10
CA GLN A 31 -4.16 -23.84 -1.02
C GLN A 31 -4.60 -24.72 0.17
N LEU A 32 -5.23 -24.17 1.21
CA LEU A 32 -5.84 -24.97 2.28
C LEU A 32 -7.02 -25.80 1.76
N MET A 33 -7.70 -25.32 0.72
CA MET A 33 -8.84 -25.98 0.07
C MET A 33 -8.42 -26.90 -1.07
N ASN A 34 -7.13 -26.93 -1.44
CA ASN A 34 -6.60 -27.86 -2.42
C ASN A 34 -6.87 -29.31 -1.94
N PRO A 35 -7.47 -30.19 -2.75
CA PRO A 35 -7.87 -31.54 -2.33
C PRO A 35 -6.77 -32.31 -1.60
N VAL A 36 -5.53 -32.23 -2.10
CA VAL A 36 -4.38 -32.93 -1.48
C VAL A 36 -4.13 -32.44 -0.05
N ASN A 37 -4.15 -31.12 0.14
CA ASN A 37 -3.91 -30.50 1.43
C ASN A 37 -5.11 -30.68 2.36
N PHE A 38 -6.33 -30.52 1.84
CA PHE A 38 -7.56 -30.66 2.58
C PHE A 38 -7.72 -32.09 3.13
N ASP A 39 -7.46 -33.10 2.29
CA ASP A 39 -7.54 -34.51 2.70
C ASP A 39 -6.45 -34.87 3.70
N MET A 40 -5.23 -34.35 3.53
CA MET A 40 -4.15 -34.53 4.48
C MET A 40 -4.50 -33.92 5.85
N LEU A 41 -4.97 -32.66 5.87
CA LEU A 41 -5.25 -31.91 7.10
C LEU A 41 -6.51 -32.41 7.84
N THR A 42 -7.46 -32.99 7.10
CA THR A 42 -8.69 -33.56 7.67
C THR A 42 -8.63 -35.07 7.86
N SER A 43 -7.48 -35.68 7.59
CA SER A 43 -7.31 -37.12 7.71
C SER A 43 -7.51 -37.60 9.16
N PRO A 44 -8.32 -38.65 9.40
CA PRO A 44 -8.47 -39.28 10.71
C PRO A 44 -7.16 -39.80 11.29
N ARG A 45 -6.13 -39.99 10.44
CA ARG A 45 -4.79 -40.44 10.83
C ARG A 45 -4.00 -39.38 11.59
N PHE A 46 -4.17 -38.11 11.24
CA PHE A 46 -3.40 -37.00 11.82
C PHE A 46 -4.20 -36.22 12.87
N GLN A 47 -5.54 -36.29 12.83
CA GLN A 47 -6.46 -35.66 13.81
C GLN A 47 -6.16 -34.17 14.05
N LEU A 48 -5.75 -33.44 13.01
CA LEU A 48 -5.38 -32.03 13.11
C LEU A 48 -6.62 -31.12 13.08
N PHE A 49 -7.46 -31.28 12.06
CA PHE A 49 -8.70 -30.52 11.90
C PHE A 49 -9.86 -31.42 11.52
N SER A 50 -11.04 -31.07 11.99
CA SER A 50 -12.28 -31.50 11.35
C SER A 50 -12.50 -30.72 10.04
N ARG A 51 -13.30 -31.28 9.12
CA ARG A 51 -13.67 -30.59 7.87
C ARG A 51 -14.30 -29.22 8.10
N LYS A 52 -15.13 -29.09 9.14
CA LYS A 52 -15.78 -27.83 9.50
C LYS A 52 -14.77 -26.81 10.01
N GLU A 53 -13.83 -27.23 10.86
CA GLU A 53 -12.79 -26.35 11.39
C GLU A 53 -11.88 -25.80 10.29
N LEU A 54 -11.47 -26.64 9.33
CA LEU A 54 -10.61 -26.18 8.24
C LEU A 54 -11.31 -25.15 7.34
N LEU A 55 -12.59 -25.37 7.02
CA LEU A 55 -13.42 -24.41 6.28
C LEU A 55 -13.60 -23.10 7.06
N SER A 56 -13.93 -23.19 8.35
CA SER A 56 -14.06 -22.00 9.20
C SER A 56 -12.75 -21.24 9.31
N ARG A 57 -11.61 -21.94 9.39
CA ARG A 57 -10.29 -21.30 9.45
C ARG A 57 -9.95 -20.56 8.16
N HIS A 58 -10.20 -21.17 7.00
CA HIS A 58 -10.04 -20.52 5.69
C HIS A 58 -10.88 -19.25 5.60
N HIS A 59 -12.17 -19.33 5.98
CA HIS A 59 -13.06 -18.18 6.00
C HIS A 59 -12.55 -17.06 6.92
N ILE A 60 -12.13 -17.39 8.14
CA ILE A 60 -11.61 -16.40 9.12
C ILE A 60 -10.33 -15.74 8.60
N LEU A 61 -9.44 -16.49 7.94
CA LEU A 61 -8.20 -15.94 7.37
C LEU A 61 -8.48 -14.90 6.30
N LEU A 62 -9.39 -15.21 5.37
CA LEU A 62 -9.80 -14.29 4.31
C LEU A 62 -10.50 -13.05 4.88
N GLU A 63 -11.43 -13.24 5.81
CA GLU A 63 -12.15 -12.14 6.45
C GLU A 63 -11.19 -11.21 7.22
N LYS A 64 -10.25 -11.80 7.96
CA LYS A 64 -9.22 -11.04 8.68
C LYS A 64 -8.36 -10.24 7.70
N TYR A 65 -7.86 -10.89 6.64
CA TYR A 65 -7.02 -10.25 5.63
C TYR A 65 -7.70 -9.03 5.00
N VAL A 66 -8.98 -9.16 4.63
CA VAL A 66 -9.73 -8.03 4.06
C VAL A 66 -9.91 -6.90 5.08
N LYS A 67 -10.22 -7.23 6.34
CA LYS A 67 -10.36 -6.21 7.38
C LYS A 67 -9.06 -5.46 7.62
N ASP A 68 -7.94 -6.17 7.71
CA ASP A 68 -6.62 -5.59 7.93
C ASP A 68 -6.28 -4.62 6.78
N LEU A 69 -6.45 -5.04 5.51
CA LEU A 69 -6.25 -4.17 4.35
C LEU A 69 -7.16 -2.94 4.34
N LEU A 70 -8.44 -3.11 4.67
CA LEU A 70 -9.38 -1.99 4.71
C LEU A 70 -9.01 -0.98 5.81
N ILE A 71 -8.55 -1.45 6.97
CA ILE A 71 -8.07 -0.59 8.05
C ILE A 71 -6.84 0.20 7.59
N GLU A 72 -5.86 -0.47 6.99
CA GLU A 72 -4.65 0.17 6.46
C GLU A 72 -4.97 1.22 5.39
N ALA A 73 -5.85 0.88 4.43
CA ALA A 73 -6.27 1.79 3.38
C ALA A 73 -7.02 3.02 3.93
N ASN A 74 -7.91 2.84 4.90
CA ASN A 74 -8.61 3.95 5.54
C ASN A 74 -7.67 4.83 6.38
N MET A 75 -6.69 4.22 7.05
CA MET A 75 -5.67 4.93 7.80
C MET A 75 -4.82 5.78 6.85
N LEU A 76 -4.32 5.19 5.76
CA LEU A 76 -3.55 5.89 4.74
C LEU A 76 -4.33 7.06 4.15
N LYS A 77 -5.60 6.83 3.75
CA LYS A 77 -6.49 7.91 3.27
C LYS A 77 -6.60 9.04 4.29
N THR A 78 -6.82 8.71 5.56
CA THR A 78 -6.95 9.70 6.63
C THR A 78 -5.66 10.50 6.78
N MET A 79 -4.50 9.84 6.86
CA MET A 79 -3.18 10.48 6.96
C MET A 79 -2.92 11.42 5.79
N LEU A 80 -3.25 10.99 4.56
CA LEU A 80 -3.06 11.79 3.36
C LEU A 80 -3.92 13.05 3.37
N LYS A 81 -5.21 12.92 3.68
CA LYS A 81 -6.17 14.05 3.65
C LYS A 81 -5.96 15.02 4.79
N SER A 82 -5.66 14.54 6.00
CA SER A 82 -5.62 15.38 7.20
C SER A 82 -4.24 15.95 7.51
N GLN A 83 -3.15 15.32 7.07
CA GLN A 83 -1.80 15.71 7.44
C GLN A 83 -0.93 16.04 6.20
N ILE A 84 -0.77 15.11 5.26
CA ILE A 84 0.21 15.25 4.15
C ILE A 84 -0.21 16.34 3.16
N VAL A 85 -1.45 16.30 2.67
CA VAL A 85 -1.93 17.28 1.69
C VAL A 85 -1.95 18.71 2.28
N PRO A 86 -2.46 18.94 3.51
CA PRO A 86 -2.35 20.24 4.16
C PRO A 86 -0.91 20.73 4.35
N ALA A 87 0.00 19.88 4.82
CA ALA A 87 1.42 20.20 4.97
C ALA A 87 2.06 20.66 3.66
N ALA A 88 1.76 19.95 2.56
CA ALA A 88 2.25 20.32 1.24
C ALA A 88 1.66 21.65 0.74
N PHE A 89 0.40 21.95 1.07
CA PHE A 89 -0.19 23.25 0.77
C PHE A 89 0.45 24.40 1.56
N GLU A 90 0.71 24.20 2.85
CA GLU A 90 1.39 25.19 3.68
C GLU A 90 2.81 25.48 3.17
N TYR A 91 3.56 24.44 2.82
CA TYR A 91 4.89 24.60 2.24
C TYR A 91 4.83 25.36 0.90
N ARG A 92 3.92 24.96 -0.01
CA ARG A 92 3.72 25.66 -1.29
C ARG A 92 3.34 27.13 -1.10
N ARG A 93 2.50 27.42 -0.11
CA ARG A 93 2.11 28.80 0.22
C ARG A 93 3.34 29.61 0.67
N SER A 94 4.14 29.07 1.58
CA SER A 94 5.36 29.74 2.05
C SER A 94 6.34 30.05 0.91
N VAL A 95 6.59 29.09 0.02
CA VAL A 95 7.46 29.30 -1.14
C VAL A 95 6.89 30.36 -2.10
N ALA A 96 5.57 30.36 -2.33
CA ALA A 96 4.91 31.34 -3.18
C ALA A 96 4.93 32.76 -2.60
N GLU A 97 4.71 32.91 -1.29
CA GLU A 97 4.83 34.19 -0.58
C GLU A 97 6.27 34.71 -0.63
N GLY A 98 7.27 33.83 -0.45
CA GLY A 98 8.68 34.16 -0.63
C GLY A 98 9.00 34.68 -2.03
N ALA A 99 8.53 33.97 -3.07
CA ALA A 99 8.71 34.39 -4.46
C ALA A 99 8.09 35.77 -4.74
N ALA A 100 6.85 36.00 -4.27
CA ALA A 100 6.16 37.27 -4.45
C ALA A 100 6.90 38.45 -3.79
N ASN A 101 7.44 38.23 -2.59
CA ASN A 101 8.21 39.24 -1.87
C ASN A 101 9.54 39.56 -2.57
N LEU A 102 10.25 38.56 -3.10
CA LEU A 102 11.48 38.78 -3.87
C LEU A 102 11.23 39.62 -5.12
N ILE A 103 10.16 39.31 -5.86
CA ILE A 103 9.74 40.08 -7.04
C ILE A 103 9.40 41.52 -6.64
N ALA A 104 8.68 41.71 -5.53
CA ALA A 104 8.31 43.04 -5.03
C ALA A 104 9.54 43.89 -4.64
N CYS A 105 10.61 43.26 -4.17
CA CYS A 105 11.90 43.92 -3.89
C CYS A 105 12.78 44.12 -5.13
N GLY A 106 12.31 43.73 -6.33
CA GLY A 106 13.07 43.83 -7.58
C GLY A 106 14.09 42.72 -7.80
N GLY A 107 14.02 41.64 -7.02
CA GLY A 107 14.82 40.43 -7.19
C GLY A 107 14.19 39.42 -8.15
N GLY A 108 14.99 38.45 -8.61
CA GLY A 108 14.52 37.28 -9.34
C GLY A 108 14.00 36.20 -8.37
N ALA A 109 12.96 35.48 -8.76
CA ALA A 109 12.36 34.37 -8.01
C ALA A 109 12.33 33.07 -8.82
N GLU A 110 13.27 32.92 -9.77
CA GLU A 110 13.37 31.74 -10.63
C GLU A 110 13.51 30.42 -9.83
N PRO A 111 14.30 30.34 -8.75
CA PRO A 111 14.42 29.12 -7.95
C PRO A 111 13.11 28.68 -7.28
N GLU A 112 12.39 29.61 -6.66
CA GLU A 112 11.13 29.36 -5.96
C GLU A 112 10.03 28.93 -6.95
N VAL A 113 9.96 29.60 -8.10
CA VAL A 113 9.04 29.23 -9.18
C VAL A 113 9.37 27.83 -9.72
N ALA A 114 10.65 27.49 -9.85
CA ALA A 114 11.08 26.15 -10.27
C ALA A 114 10.67 25.08 -9.24
N ALA A 115 10.81 25.34 -7.94
CA ALA A 115 10.38 24.44 -6.89
C ALA A 115 8.86 24.21 -6.93
N LEU A 116 8.07 25.29 -7.06
CA LEU A 116 6.61 25.20 -7.18
C LEU A 116 6.16 24.41 -8.41
N LYS A 117 6.85 24.57 -9.55
CA LYS A 117 6.58 23.81 -10.78
C LYS A 117 6.85 22.30 -10.61
N ARG A 118 7.76 21.91 -9.73
CA ARG A 118 8.04 20.49 -9.43
C ARG A 118 7.00 19.89 -8.48
N ILE A 119 6.63 20.62 -7.43
CA ILE A 119 5.73 20.11 -6.38
C ILE A 119 4.28 20.04 -6.85
N THR A 120 3.82 21.03 -7.63
CA THR A 120 2.43 21.13 -8.06
C THR A 120 1.90 19.88 -8.78
N PRO A 121 2.56 19.31 -9.80
CA PRO A 121 2.07 18.10 -10.46
C PRO A 121 2.05 16.89 -9.53
N ILE A 122 3.06 16.72 -8.68
CA ILE A 122 3.12 15.59 -7.73
C ILE A 122 1.96 15.68 -6.74
N LEU A 123 1.69 16.86 -6.18
CA LEU A 123 0.57 17.05 -5.25
C LEU A 123 -0.79 16.79 -5.93
N ALA A 124 -0.93 17.12 -7.21
CA ALA A 124 -2.13 16.81 -7.98
C ALA A 124 -2.31 15.29 -8.15
N GLU A 125 -1.23 14.54 -8.44
CA GLU A 125 -1.29 13.08 -8.50
C GLU A 125 -1.56 12.44 -7.14
N VAL A 126 -1.03 12.98 -6.04
CA VAL A 126 -1.39 12.53 -4.68
C VAL A 126 -2.89 12.70 -4.43
N GLN A 127 -3.48 13.84 -4.81
CA GLN A 127 -4.92 14.07 -4.64
C GLN A 127 -5.77 13.10 -5.47
N LYS A 128 -5.42 12.90 -6.75
CA LYS A 128 -6.08 11.89 -7.59
C LYS A 128 -5.94 10.49 -7.01
N GLY A 129 -4.77 10.14 -6.50
CA GLY A 129 -4.50 8.86 -5.84
C GLY A 129 -5.36 8.67 -4.59
N VAL A 130 -5.55 9.72 -3.78
CA VAL A 130 -6.46 9.70 -2.62
C VAL A 130 -7.92 9.48 -3.05
N GLU A 131 -8.39 10.19 -4.08
CA GLU A 131 -9.75 10.04 -4.60
C GLU A 131 -9.97 8.63 -5.17
N TYR A 132 -8.99 8.11 -5.90
CA TYR A 132 -9.02 6.75 -6.44
C TYR A 132 -9.04 5.71 -5.32
N LEU A 133 -8.18 5.85 -4.30
CA LEU A 133 -8.17 4.98 -3.14
C LEU A 133 -9.52 5.00 -2.39
N GLU A 134 -10.14 6.18 -2.27
CA GLU A 134 -11.47 6.33 -1.67
C GLU A 134 -12.55 5.59 -2.47
N ALA A 135 -12.54 5.69 -3.80
CA ALA A 135 -13.46 4.95 -4.67
C ALA A 135 -13.26 3.43 -4.56
N VAL A 136 -12.00 2.97 -4.59
CA VAL A 136 -11.65 1.54 -4.46
C VAL A 136 -12.10 0.97 -3.10
N ILE A 137 -11.93 1.72 -2.01
CA ILE A 137 -12.41 1.29 -0.68
C ILE A 137 -13.92 1.10 -0.67
N VAL A 138 -14.68 1.96 -1.36
CA VAL A 138 -16.14 1.84 -1.48
C VAL A 138 -16.51 0.60 -2.30
N GLU A 139 -15.91 0.43 -3.49
CA GLU A 139 -16.16 -0.71 -4.38
C GLU A 139 -15.91 -2.06 -3.70
N VAL A 140 -14.79 -2.19 -2.99
CA VAL A 140 -14.48 -3.41 -2.24
C VAL A 140 -15.47 -3.63 -1.11
N ASN A 141 -15.90 -2.58 -0.40
CA ASN A 141 -16.88 -2.69 0.68
C ASN A 141 -18.28 -3.09 0.20
N GLU A 142 -18.65 -2.80 -1.05
CA GLU A 142 -19.91 -3.23 -1.65
C GLU A 142 -19.86 -4.71 -2.09
N SER A 143 -18.67 -5.21 -2.41
CA SER A 143 -18.43 -6.58 -2.91
C SER A 143 -18.38 -7.65 -1.80
N LYS A 144 -19.34 -7.67 -0.87
CA LYS A 144 -19.34 -8.53 0.34
C LYS A 144 -20.03 -9.88 0.19
N ASP A 145 -20.60 -10.20 -0.96
CA ASP A 145 -21.44 -11.40 -1.14
C ASP A 145 -20.69 -12.72 -0.94
N ASN A 146 -19.40 -12.76 -1.27
CA ASN A 146 -18.56 -13.94 -1.10
C ASN A 146 -17.18 -13.51 -0.58
N VAL A 147 -16.76 -14.10 0.55
CA VAL A 147 -15.51 -13.77 1.24
C VAL A 147 -14.27 -14.03 0.39
N GLU A 148 -14.26 -15.05 -0.48
CA GLU A 148 -13.15 -15.31 -1.39
C GLU A 148 -13.05 -14.22 -2.46
N LYS A 149 -14.18 -13.87 -3.09
CA LYS A 149 -14.22 -12.80 -4.09
C LYS A 149 -13.85 -11.45 -3.47
N HIS A 150 -14.33 -11.19 -2.26
CA HIS A 150 -14.03 -9.98 -1.50
C HIS A 150 -12.53 -9.88 -1.20
N ALA A 151 -11.88 -10.98 -0.79
CA ALA A 151 -10.43 -11.04 -0.56
C ALA A 151 -9.61 -10.85 -1.83
N CYS A 152 -10.01 -11.48 -2.94
CA CYS A 152 -9.34 -11.28 -4.23
C CYS A 152 -9.49 -9.84 -4.73
N ALA A 153 -10.68 -9.25 -4.63
CA ALA A 153 -10.93 -7.86 -5.01
C ALA A 153 -10.12 -6.88 -4.14
N ALA A 154 -10.10 -7.09 -2.81
CA ALA A 154 -9.30 -6.30 -1.89
C ALA A 154 -7.81 -6.35 -2.27
N ASN A 155 -7.24 -7.55 -2.49
CA ASN A 155 -5.85 -7.68 -2.91
C ASN A 155 -5.59 -7.03 -4.27
N ALA A 156 -6.48 -7.21 -5.24
CA ALA A 156 -6.28 -6.72 -6.61
C ALA A 156 -6.45 -5.20 -6.78
N LEU A 157 -7.27 -4.57 -5.94
CA LEU A 157 -7.60 -3.15 -6.07
C LEU A 157 -6.94 -2.28 -4.98
N ILE A 158 -7.02 -2.68 -3.70
CA ILE A 158 -6.54 -1.86 -2.60
C ILE A 158 -5.00 -1.81 -2.59
N VAL A 159 -4.33 -2.94 -2.72
CA VAL A 159 -2.86 -3.01 -2.63
C VAL A 159 -2.20 -2.13 -3.70
N PRO A 160 -2.56 -2.22 -5.00
CA PRO A 160 -1.96 -1.35 -6.01
C PRO A 160 -2.32 0.13 -5.83
N ALA A 161 -3.54 0.43 -5.37
CA ALA A 161 -3.95 1.82 -5.11
C ALA A 161 -3.13 2.44 -3.97
N MET A 162 -2.85 1.68 -2.90
CA MET A 162 -2.01 2.12 -1.80
C MET A 162 -0.54 2.31 -2.22
N GLU A 163 0.01 1.39 -3.03
CA GLU A 163 1.38 1.51 -3.55
C GLU A 163 1.53 2.72 -4.47
N ALA A 164 0.59 2.92 -5.41
CA ALA A 164 0.64 4.04 -6.35
C ALA A 164 0.59 5.41 -5.67
N VAL A 165 -0.30 5.59 -4.69
CA VAL A 165 -0.36 6.88 -3.96
C VAL A 165 0.89 7.08 -3.09
N ARG A 166 1.44 6.00 -2.53
CA ARG A 166 2.66 6.04 -1.71
C ARG A 166 3.87 6.49 -2.52
N GLU A 167 4.06 6.02 -3.75
CA GLU A 167 5.17 6.46 -4.61
C GLU A 167 5.18 7.98 -4.80
N HIS A 168 4.00 8.60 -5.01
CA HIS A 168 3.89 10.05 -5.13
C HIS A 168 4.12 10.79 -3.82
N VAL A 169 3.74 10.20 -2.69
CA VAL A 169 3.96 10.76 -1.35
C VAL A 169 5.43 10.72 -0.97
N ASP A 170 6.12 9.61 -1.24
CA ASP A 170 7.56 9.45 -1.01
C ASP A 170 8.35 10.48 -1.84
N LEU A 171 7.93 10.73 -3.10
CA LEU A 171 8.50 11.82 -3.90
C LEU A 171 8.21 13.20 -3.30
N LEU A 172 7.01 13.42 -2.79
CA LEU A 172 6.62 14.68 -2.15
C LEU A 172 7.45 14.95 -0.88
N GLU A 173 7.74 13.93 -0.08
CA GLU A 173 8.59 14.00 1.12
C GLU A 173 9.98 14.55 0.81
N THR A 174 10.56 14.19 -0.35
CA THR A 174 11.89 14.68 -0.75
C THR A 174 11.90 16.17 -1.13
N LEU A 175 10.74 16.73 -1.49
CA LEU A 175 10.62 18.10 -1.98
C LEU A 175 10.10 19.08 -0.92
N VAL A 176 9.34 18.58 0.07
CA VAL A 176 8.80 19.40 1.14
C VAL A 176 9.87 19.61 2.22
N GLY A 177 9.95 20.86 2.71
CA GLY A 177 10.85 21.22 3.79
C GLY A 177 10.52 20.44 5.07
N ASP A 178 11.55 19.98 5.77
CA ASP A 178 11.44 19.12 6.96
C ASP A 178 10.53 19.69 8.05
N SER A 179 10.61 21.00 8.31
CA SER A 179 9.77 21.68 9.30
C SER A 179 8.27 21.65 9.01
N TYR A 180 7.88 21.38 7.76
CA TYR A 180 6.48 21.29 7.34
C TYR A 180 6.00 19.85 7.27
N TRP A 181 6.91 18.86 7.24
CA TRP A 181 6.52 17.47 7.08
C TRP A 181 6.00 16.92 8.41
N PRO A 182 4.78 16.33 8.45
CA PRO A 182 4.12 15.99 9.71
C PRO A 182 4.63 14.68 10.33
N PHE A 183 5.43 13.90 9.60
CA PHE A 183 5.92 12.59 10.03
C PHE A 183 7.43 12.58 10.14
N PRO A 184 8.00 11.80 11.07
CA PRO A 184 9.43 11.60 11.09
C PRO A 184 9.89 10.88 9.83
N ARG A 185 11.00 11.34 9.24
CA ARG A 185 11.60 10.68 8.07
C ARG A 185 12.19 9.34 8.48
N TYR A 186 12.39 8.45 7.51
CA TYR A 186 13.02 7.14 7.77
C TYR A 186 14.37 7.24 8.50
N GLN A 187 15.16 8.28 8.22
CA GLN A 187 16.44 8.49 8.89
C GLN A 187 16.27 8.77 10.39
N GLU A 188 15.23 9.52 10.75
CA GLU A 188 14.94 9.86 12.15
C GLU A 188 14.41 8.63 12.88
N LEU A 189 13.48 7.90 12.26
CA LEU A 189 12.96 6.64 12.82
C LEU A 189 14.04 5.58 13.07
N LEU A 190 15.06 5.52 12.22
CA LEU A 190 16.10 4.48 12.27
C LEU A 190 17.32 4.87 13.11
N PHE A 191 17.64 6.15 13.22
CA PHE A 191 18.93 6.60 13.79
C PHE A 191 18.82 7.68 14.87
N GLN A 192 17.65 8.27 15.10
CA GLN A 192 17.43 9.19 16.23
C GLN A 192 16.68 8.47 17.35
N ILE A 193 17.45 7.82 18.23
CA ILE A 193 17.03 7.41 19.58
C ILE A 193 17.76 8.30 20.58
#